data_AF-A0A427XJM7-F1
#
_entry.id   AF-A0A427XJM7-F1
#
_cell.length_a   1.000
_cell.length_b   1.000
_cell.length_c   1.000
_cell.angle_alpha   90.00
_cell.angle_beta   90.00
_cell.angle_gamma   90.00
#
_symmetry.space_group_name_H-M   'P 1'
#
loop_
_entity.id
_entity.type
_entity.pdbx_description
1 polymer ?
#
loop_
_entity_poly.entity_id
_entity_poly.type
_entity_poly.pdbx_seq_one_letter_code
_entity_poly.pdbx_strand_id
1 'polypeptide(L)'
;MLVLTPLIVALLPLAVARSIPANPAPRQALADVETNGQRLARGLAPLKPKRNFDNDAQKRATTSSTPTTTTKGYLYAVQGASSRKRATTVGCVISDGTWYVGGTCATYTAAVTGEQATLSTSKGPCTITSAGVLSCASGNTASTFTLGSDGTLTYSGSSVFSADQVPASGTRQTVYTGASHAVSLTLNYAAGTTSTTSATTTSATATKTTATAYPTGTGLTVCSASDITSFPLSCSSDTVENTCCTDSPGGHLLQTQFWDTGSTSTGPNNSWTLHGLWPDNCDGTYQQYCDTAREYTNITQILQAAGQSATLDYMNTYWKDYQGDDESFWEHEWDKHGTCISSLEPTCFNFYAPQQEVTVYFNRAVSLFKTLPSYDWLAADGIVPSLTATYTLAQIQATLTKHHGYAVNVNCNGKVFDEIWYHYQSQGGIASGNIIPAAPVGSASTCPSTGIQYLPKYVSLT
;
A
#
# COMPACT_ATOMS: atom_id res chain seq x y z
N MET A 1 -22.33 54.42 -39.61
CA MET A 1 -21.06 54.79 -40.28
C MET A 1 -20.06 53.67 -39.96
N LEU A 2 -19.59 52.79 -40.87
CA LEU A 2 -19.30 52.89 -42.33
C LEU A 2 -18.53 54.19 -42.67
N VAL A 3 -17.37 54.23 -43.34
CA VAL A 3 -16.71 53.37 -44.35
C VAL A 3 -15.17 53.33 -44.06
N LEU A 4 -14.32 52.29 -44.24
CA LEU A 4 -14.32 50.97 -44.93
C LEU A 4 -13.75 50.95 -46.39
N THR A 5 -12.41 50.99 -46.60
CA THR A 5 -11.62 50.47 -47.78
C THR A 5 -10.16 51.02 -47.81
N PRO A 6 -9.19 50.50 -48.62
CA PRO A 6 -9.02 49.16 -49.22
C PRO A 6 -7.59 48.56 -49.01
N LEU A 7 -7.20 47.57 -49.83
CA LEU A 7 -6.11 46.58 -49.68
C LEU A 7 -5.30 46.42 -51.02
N ILE A 8 -4.22 45.60 -51.03
CA ILE A 8 -3.47 45.01 -52.19
C ILE A 8 -2.64 46.05 -53.04
N VAL A 9 -1.49 45.81 -53.74
CA VAL A 9 -0.84 44.63 -54.37
C VAL A 9 0.72 44.64 -54.27
N ALA A 10 1.27 43.41 -54.27
CA ALA A 10 2.63 42.88 -54.11
C ALA A 10 3.65 43.04 -55.28
N LEU A 11 4.88 42.48 -55.10
CA LEU A 11 5.77 41.91 -56.15
C LEU A 11 6.88 40.97 -55.58
N LEU A 12 7.39 40.05 -56.42
CA LEU A 12 8.34 38.93 -56.18
C LEU A 12 9.84 39.34 -56.33
N PRO A 13 10.91 38.53 -56.07
CA PRO A 13 11.20 37.12 -56.52
C PRO A 13 11.79 36.18 -55.41
N LEU A 14 11.98 34.84 -55.52
CA LEU A 14 12.32 33.85 -56.57
C LEU A 14 13.85 33.57 -56.79
N ALA A 15 14.40 32.51 -56.16
CA ALA A 15 15.60 31.73 -56.57
C ALA A 15 15.74 30.47 -55.67
N VAL A 16 15.48 29.23 -56.13
CA VAL A 16 16.33 28.30 -56.92
C VAL A 16 17.23 27.39 -56.06
N ALA A 17 16.97 26.08 -56.14
CA ALA A 17 17.77 25.00 -55.57
C ALA A 17 18.82 24.48 -56.58
N ARG A 18 19.89 23.84 -56.09
CA ARG A 18 20.78 22.95 -56.87
C ARG A 18 21.38 21.84 -56.00
N SER A 19 21.81 20.76 -56.64
CA SER A 19 22.05 19.44 -56.04
C SER A 19 23.20 18.68 -56.73
N ILE A 20 23.74 17.65 -56.05
CA ILE A 20 24.50 16.49 -56.64
C ILE A 20 25.93 16.85 -57.16
N PRO A 21 26.96 15.96 -57.18
CA PRO A 21 26.96 14.48 -57.18
C PRO A 21 27.84 13.76 -56.11
N ALA A 22 27.99 12.44 -56.26
CA ALA A 22 28.59 11.48 -55.33
C ALA A 22 29.76 10.65 -55.93
N ASN A 23 30.36 9.78 -55.09
CA ASN A 23 31.25 8.62 -55.38
C ASN A 23 32.71 8.92 -55.81
N PRO A 24 33.68 7.96 -55.72
CA PRO A 24 33.58 6.57 -55.22
C PRO A 24 34.69 6.10 -54.22
N ALA A 25 34.56 4.86 -53.71
CA ALA A 25 35.64 4.08 -53.04
C ALA A 25 36.60 3.41 -54.06
N PRO A 26 37.73 2.73 -53.70
CA PRO A 26 37.70 1.35 -53.12
C PRO A 26 38.97 0.83 -52.35
N ARG A 27 39.00 -0.50 -52.07
CA ARG A 27 40.08 -1.42 -51.57
C ARG A 27 40.20 -1.57 -50.02
N GLN A 28 40.17 -2.75 -49.37
CA GLN A 28 40.58 -4.17 -49.59
C GLN A 28 42.05 -4.55 -49.28
N ALA A 29 42.24 -5.35 -48.22
CA ALA A 29 43.14 -6.52 -48.01
C ALA A 29 42.87 -7.06 -46.56
N LEU A 30 42.62 -8.35 -46.25
CA LEU A 30 43.43 -9.59 -46.40
C LEU A 30 44.71 -9.58 -45.53
N ALA A 31 45.12 -10.63 -44.79
CA ALA A 31 44.51 -11.93 -44.41
C ALA A 31 45.32 -12.64 -43.28
N ASP A 32 44.67 -13.56 -42.53
CA ASP A 32 45.06 -14.93 -42.11
C ASP A 32 46.38 -15.33 -41.38
N VAL A 33 46.37 -16.61 -40.92
CA VAL A 33 47.47 -17.52 -40.46
C VAL A 33 47.84 -17.38 -38.96
N GLU A 34 47.46 -18.30 -38.06
CA GLU A 34 47.99 -19.68 -37.79
C GLU A 34 49.46 -19.70 -37.29
N THR A 35 50.00 -20.63 -36.47
CA THR A 35 49.49 -21.76 -35.65
C THR A 35 50.57 -22.18 -34.62
N ASN A 36 50.18 -23.01 -33.64
CA ASN A 36 50.97 -24.08 -32.97
C ASN A 36 52.20 -23.79 -32.09
N GLY A 37 52.32 -24.60 -31.02
CA GLY A 37 53.48 -24.57 -30.10
C GLY A 37 53.48 -25.61 -28.98
N GLN A 38 52.87 -26.80 -29.15
CA GLN A 38 53.01 -27.91 -28.18
C GLN A 38 54.28 -28.74 -28.41
N ARG A 39 54.97 -29.13 -27.31
CA ARG A 39 55.92 -30.26 -27.07
C ARG A 39 57.08 -29.78 -26.17
N LEU A 40 57.71 -30.52 -25.25
CA LEU A 40 57.71 -31.91 -24.70
C LEU A 40 58.13 -31.79 -23.20
N ALA A 41 58.17 -32.77 -22.29
CA ALA A 41 57.52 -34.04 -21.99
C ALA A 41 58.38 -34.75 -20.89
N ARG A 42 57.74 -35.51 -19.98
CA ARG A 42 58.30 -36.57 -19.10
C ARG A 42 59.18 -36.19 -17.88
N GLY A 43 58.81 -36.74 -16.71
CA GLY A 43 59.78 -37.02 -15.63
C GLY A 43 59.23 -37.27 -14.22
N LEU A 44 59.16 -38.54 -13.80
CA LEU A 44 59.22 -39.03 -12.40
C LEU A 44 57.97 -38.92 -11.49
N ALA A 45 58.02 -39.68 -10.39
CA ALA A 45 56.90 -40.34 -9.70
C ALA A 45 56.54 -39.68 -8.33
N PRO A 46 55.46 -40.10 -7.63
CA PRO A 46 54.78 -39.26 -6.65
C PRO A 46 55.38 -39.30 -5.24
N LEU A 47 55.42 -38.14 -4.57
CA LEU A 47 55.64 -38.00 -3.14
C LEU A 47 54.45 -37.27 -2.50
N LYS A 48 53.87 -37.84 -1.44
CA LYS A 48 52.83 -37.19 -0.62
C LYS A 48 53.48 -36.22 0.37
N PRO A 49 53.12 -34.92 0.40
CA PRO A 49 53.38 -34.06 1.54
C PRO A 49 52.33 -34.26 2.62
N LYS A 50 52.74 -34.14 3.89
CA LYS A 50 51.83 -33.93 5.02
C LYS A 50 51.22 -32.52 4.95
N ARG A 51 50.15 -32.32 5.71
CA ARG A 51 49.45 -31.04 5.90
C ARG A 51 50.45 -29.91 6.20
N ASN A 52 50.32 -28.80 5.49
CA ASN A 52 50.52 -27.47 6.07
C ASN A 52 49.25 -26.66 5.77
N PHE A 53 48.82 -25.88 6.75
CA PHE A 53 47.91 -24.77 6.51
C PHE A 53 48.72 -23.67 5.81
N ASP A 54 48.19 -23.15 4.70
CA ASP A 54 48.11 -21.71 4.48
C ASP A 54 47.10 -21.44 3.35
N ASN A 55 46.47 -20.27 3.40
CA ASN A 55 45.37 -19.90 2.52
C ASN A 55 45.88 -19.54 1.11
N ASP A 56 45.18 -19.99 0.07
CA ASP A 56 44.82 -19.05 -0.99
C ASP A 56 43.46 -19.40 -1.61
N ALA A 57 42.83 -18.38 -2.19
CA ALA A 57 41.42 -18.37 -2.55
C ALA A 57 41.13 -19.00 -3.94
N GLN A 58 39.86 -18.91 -4.36
CA GLN A 58 39.36 -19.24 -5.70
C GLN A 58 39.34 -20.72 -6.13
N LYS A 59 38.45 -21.50 -5.51
CA LYS A 59 37.41 -22.21 -6.29
C LYS A 59 36.22 -22.67 -5.41
N ARG A 60 35.24 -21.78 -5.24
CA ARG A 60 33.87 -22.18 -4.85
C ARG A 60 32.92 -21.63 -5.90
N ALA A 61 32.26 -22.52 -6.64
CA ALA A 61 31.16 -22.13 -7.50
C ALA A 61 30.01 -21.66 -6.61
N THR A 62 29.65 -20.39 -6.70
CA THR A 62 28.51 -19.82 -5.97
C THR A 62 27.23 -20.23 -6.70
N THR A 63 26.70 -21.41 -6.38
CA THR A 63 25.32 -21.77 -6.72
C THR A 63 24.39 -20.84 -5.93
N SER A 64 24.01 -19.73 -6.55
CA SER A 64 23.02 -18.80 -6.01
C SER A 64 21.64 -19.45 -6.09
N SER A 65 21.27 -20.21 -5.06
CA SER A 65 19.90 -20.66 -4.88
C SER A 65 19.06 -19.49 -4.36
N THR A 66 18.13 -18.99 -5.19
CA THR A 66 17.14 -18.00 -4.76
C THR A 66 16.43 -18.50 -3.50
N PRO A 67 16.36 -17.72 -2.42
CA PRO A 67 15.73 -18.16 -1.18
C PRO A 67 14.22 -18.37 -1.39
N THR A 68 13.71 -19.50 -0.91
CA THR A 68 12.27 -19.78 -0.87
C THR A 68 11.68 -19.20 0.41
N THR A 69 10.75 -18.26 0.30
CA THR A 69 9.96 -17.76 1.43
C THR A 69 8.71 -18.64 1.58
N THR A 70 8.24 -18.85 2.80
CA THR A 70 6.97 -19.55 3.06
C THR A 70 6.07 -18.65 3.88
N THR A 71 4.87 -18.38 3.37
CA THR A 71 3.86 -17.57 4.06
C THR A 71 2.59 -18.39 4.25
N LYS A 72 1.79 -18.04 5.25
CA LYS A 72 0.40 -18.48 5.36
C LYS A 72 -0.52 -17.33 5.00
N GLY A 73 -1.70 -17.61 4.47
CA GLY A 73 -2.62 -16.58 3.98
C GLY A 73 -3.98 -17.13 3.58
N TYR A 74 -4.80 -16.29 2.97
CA TYR A 74 -6.13 -16.65 2.46
C TYR A 74 -6.18 -16.42 0.94
N LEU A 75 -6.89 -17.29 0.22
CA LEU A 75 -7.09 -17.16 -1.22
C LEU A 75 -8.53 -16.69 -1.49
N TYR A 76 -8.68 -15.49 -2.02
CA TYR A 76 -9.95 -14.84 -2.33
C TYR A 76 -10.34 -15.00 -3.79
N ALA A 77 -11.63 -15.13 -4.07
CA ALA A 77 -12.18 -15.13 -5.42
C ALA A 77 -12.76 -13.74 -5.74
N VAL A 78 -12.21 -13.10 -6.77
CA VAL A 78 -12.56 -11.74 -7.18
C VAL A 78 -13.23 -11.79 -8.54
N GLN A 79 -14.49 -11.40 -8.64
CA GLN A 79 -15.21 -11.33 -9.91
C GLN A 79 -15.04 -9.96 -10.57
N GLY A 80 -15.18 -9.88 -11.89
CA GLY A 80 -15.51 -8.61 -12.54
C GLY A 80 -14.39 -7.84 -13.22
N ALA A 81 -13.21 -8.44 -13.44
CA ALA A 81 -12.18 -7.87 -14.31
C ALA A 81 -12.62 -7.89 -15.80
N SER A 82 -13.50 -6.96 -16.18
CA SER A 82 -13.91 -6.70 -17.56
C SER A 82 -14.14 -5.19 -17.74
N SER A 83 -13.91 -4.67 -18.94
CA SER A 83 -13.88 -3.22 -19.24
C SER A 83 -15.17 -2.42 -19.02
N ARG A 84 -16.23 -3.04 -18.45
CA ARG A 84 -17.52 -2.40 -18.12
C ARG A 84 -18.11 -2.80 -16.75
N LYS A 85 -17.38 -3.49 -15.87
CA LYS A 85 -17.80 -3.76 -14.49
C LYS A 85 -16.63 -3.65 -13.50
N ARG A 86 -16.96 -3.26 -12.27
CA ARG A 86 -16.04 -3.20 -11.11
C ARG A 86 -15.59 -4.61 -10.72
N ALA A 87 -14.34 -4.75 -10.30
CA ALA A 87 -13.86 -5.97 -9.65
C ALA A 87 -14.31 -6.01 -8.18
N THR A 88 -14.99 -7.08 -7.77
CA THR A 88 -15.54 -7.27 -6.42
C THR A 88 -15.02 -8.58 -5.84
N THR A 89 -14.57 -8.59 -4.58
CA THR A 89 -14.28 -9.84 -3.87
C THR A 89 -15.60 -10.51 -3.49
N VAL A 90 -15.89 -11.69 -4.04
CA VAL A 90 -17.19 -12.37 -3.87
C VAL A 90 -17.01 -13.71 -3.15
N GLY A 91 -16.13 -13.75 -2.15
CA GLY A 91 -15.89 -14.93 -1.31
C GLY A 91 -14.45 -15.44 -1.39
N CYS A 92 -14.22 -16.66 -0.94
CA CYS A 92 -12.88 -17.24 -0.85
C CYS A 92 -12.84 -18.72 -1.22
N VAL A 93 -11.64 -19.17 -1.59
CA VAL A 93 -11.35 -20.56 -1.88
C VAL A 93 -11.11 -21.29 -0.56
N ILE A 94 -11.79 -22.42 -0.36
CA ILE A 94 -11.70 -23.23 0.85
C ILE A 94 -10.72 -24.40 0.66
N SER A 95 -10.57 -25.26 1.67
CA SER A 95 -9.40 -26.13 1.82
C SER A 95 -9.21 -27.19 0.73
N ASP A 96 -10.24 -27.49 -0.06
CA ASP A 96 -10.22 -28.47 -1.15
C ASP A 96 -9.97 -27.86 -2.54
N GLY A 97 -9.90 -26.52 -2.65
CA GLY A 97 -9.76 -25.79 -3.92
C GLY A 97 -11.07 -25.22 -4.48
N THR A 98 -12.21 -25.43 -3.82
CA THR A 98 -13.52 -24.87 -4.25
C THR A 98 -13.76 -23.46 -3.73
N TRP A 99 -14.53 -22.64 -4.45
CA TRP A 99 -14.96 -21.30 -4.05
C TRP A 99 -16.25 -21.35 -3.22
N TYR A 100 -16.30 -20.60 -2.13
CA TYR A 100 -17.39 -20.56 -1.16
C TYR A 100 -17.75 -19.12 -0.73
N VAL A 101 -19.02 -18.91 -0.39
CA VAL A 101 -19.56 -17.63 0.13
C VAL A 101 -20.30 -17.88 1.44
N GLY A 102 -20.06 -17.03 2.45
CA GLY A 102 -20.78 -17.06 3.72
C GLY A 102 -20.13 -17.91 4.83
N GLY A 103 -18.80 -17.95 4.92
CA GLY A 103 -18.11 -18.60 6.05
C GLY A 103 -16.58 -18.49 5.97
N THR A 104 -15.90 -19.13 6.92
CA THR A 104 -14.46 -18.95 7.15
C THR A 104 -13.59 -19.45 6.01
N CYS A 105 -12.71 -18.59 5.52
CA CYS A 105 -11.75 -18.92 4.47
C CYS A 105 -10.70 -19.92 4.98
N ALA A 106 -10.26 -20.84 4.11
CA ALA A 106 -9.20 -21.78 4.47
C ALA A 106 -7.84 -21.08 4.45
N THR A 107 -6.96 -21.43 5.39
CA THR A 107 -5.57 -21.00 5.35
C THR A 107 -4.82 -21.79 4.27
N TYR A 108 -4.27 -21.05 3.31
CA TYR A 108 -3.30 -21.53 2.34
C TYR A 108 -1.89 -21.29 2.86
N THR A 109 -0.95 -22.15 2.49
CA THR A 109 0.49 -21.95 2.67
C THR A 109 1.11 -21.80 1.28
N ALA A 110 1.69 -20.63 1.00
CA ALA A 110 2.41 -20.34 -0.23
C ALA A 110 3.92 -20.43 0.00
N ALA A 111 4.60 -21.36 -0.68
CA ALA A 111 6.06 -21.41 -0.75
C ALA A 111 6.51 -20.78 -2.07
N VAL A 112 7.22 -19.65 -1.98
CA VAL A 112 7.48 -18.70 -3.07
C VAL A 112 8.99 -18.56 -3.30
N THR A 113 9.43 -18.66 -4.55
CA THR A 113 10.84 -18.51 -4.97
C THR A 113 10.91 -17.57 -6.16
N GLY A 114 11.36 -16.33 -5.94
CA GLY A 114 11.12 -15.24 -6.89
C GLY A 114 9.63 -14.93 -6.95
N GLU A 115 9.03 -14.96 -8.14
CA GLU A 115 7.58 -14.84 -8.33
C GLU A 115 6.87 -16.19 -8.41
N GLN A 116 7.60 -17.31 -8.50
CA GLN A 116 6.99 -18.64 -8.62
C GLN A 116 6.55 -19.17 -7.25
N ALA A 117 5.31 -19.63 -7.15
CA ALA A 117 4.70 -20.11 -5.91
C ALA A 117 4.13 -21.53 -6.07
N THR A 118 4.26 -22.34 -5.02
CA THR A 118 3.44 -23.54 -4.83
C THR A 118 2.49 -23.32 -3.66
N LEU A 119 1.25 -23.79 -3.79
CA LEU A 119 0.21 -23.64 -2.78
C LEU A 119 -0.11 -24.99 -2.11
N SER A 120 -0.48 -24.95 -0.83
CA SER A 120 -1.00 -26.10 -0.08
C SER A 120 -2.00 -25.67 0.99
N THR A 121 -2.86 -26.60 1.40
CA THR A 121 -3.83 -26.40 2.50
C THR A 121 -3.71 -27.54 3.53
N SER A 122 -4.55 -27.52 4.56
CA SER A 122 -4.74 -28.65 5.48
C SER A 122 -5.21 -29.95 4.81
N LYS A 123 -5.64 -29.93 3.54
CA LYS A 123 -5.97 -31.12 2.76
C LYS A 123 -4.79 -31.68 1.96
N GLY A 124 -3.75 -30.89 1.69
CA GLY A 124 -2.56 -31.29 0.95
C GLY A 124 -2.12 -30.24 -0.09
N PRO A 125 -1.17 -30.60 -0.98
CA PRO A 125 -0.73 -29.72 -2.06
C PRO A 125 -1.85 -29.34 -3.02
N CYS A 126 -1.78 -28.14 -3.58
CA CYS A 126 -2.72 -27.65 -4.57
C CYS A 126 -2.19 -27.84 -6.00
N THR A 127 -3.04 -28.33 -6.88
CA THR A 127 -2.72 -28.62 -8.28
C THR A 127 -3.82 -28.08 -9.19
N ILE A 128 -3.47 -27.78 -10.43
CA ILE A 128 -4.44 -27.71 -11.53
C ILE A 128 -4.48 -29.10 -12.16
N THR A 129 -5.64 -29.73 -12.12
CA THR A 129 -5.85 -31.07 -12.71
C THR A 129 -5.80 -31.01 -14.25
N SER A 130 -5.74 -32.18 -14.90
CA SER A 130 -5.85 -32.28 -16.36
C SER A 130 -7.17 -31.73 -16.95
N ALA A 131 -8.20 -31.56 -16.12
CA ALA A 131 -9.47 -30.92 -16.47
C ALA A 131 -9.49 -29.40 -16.20
N GLY A 132 -8.35 -28.78 -15.84
CA GLY A 132 -8.25 -27.36 -15.52
C GLY A 132 -8.78 -26.98 -14.13
N VAL A 133 -9.21 -27.94 -13.30
CA VAL A 133 -9.77 -27.67 -11.96
C VAL A 133 -8.67 -27.45 -10.93
N LEU A 134 -8.78 -26.39 -10.12
CA LEU A 134 -8.00 -26.18 -8.91
C LEU A 134 -8.43 -27.17 -7.82
N SER A 135 -7.49 -27.98 -7.32
CA SER A 135 -7.74 -29.00 -6.31
C SER A 135 -6.62 -29.06 -5.28
N CYS A 136 -6.95 -29.12 -3.99
CA CYS A 136 -5.99 -29.29 -2.89
C CYS A 136 -6.30 -30.58 -2.12
N ALA A 137 -5.43 -31.59 -2.22
CA ALA A 137 -5.64 -32.92 -1.62
C ALA A 137 -4.30 -33.64 -1.38
N SER A 138 -4.30 -34.65 -0.50
CA SER A 138 -3.07 -35.29 0.00
C SER A 138 -2.32 -36.12 -1.03
N GLY A 139 -2.99 -36.56 -2.10
CA GLY A 139 -2.39 -37.25 -3.25
C GLY A 139 -1.95 -36.33 -4.38
N ASN A 140 -2.15 -35.01 -4.28
CA ASN A 140 -1.83 -34.08 -5.36
C ASN A 140 -0.33 -33.77 -5.39
N THR A 141 0.23 -33.65 -6.60
CA THR A 141 1.54 -33.02 -6.82
C THR A 141 1.33 -31.53 -7.05
N ALA A 142 2.09 -30.68 -6.36
CA ALA A 142 1.90 -29.24 -6.42
C ALA A 142 2.10 -28.68 -7.85
N SER A 143 1.14 -27.89 -8.32
CA SER A 143 1.34 -27.05 -9.51
C SER A 143 2.18 -25.83 -9.14
N THR A 144 2.94 -25.32 -10.09
CA THR A 144 3.62 -24.02 -9.97
C THR A 144 2.73 -22.93 -10.53
N PHE A 145 2.57 -21.87 -9.75
CA PHE A 145 1.85 -20.64 -10.07
C PHE A 145 2.86 -19.49 -10.12
N THR A 146 2.47 -18.37 -10.72
CA THR A 146 3.12 -17.07 -10.48
C THR A 146 2.25 -16.30 -9.48
N LEU A 147 2.86 -15.72 -8.46
CA LEU A 147 2.20 -14.87 -7.47
C LEU A 147 2.69 -13.43 -7.65
N GLY A 148 1.81 -12.55 -8.12
CA GLY A 148 2.08 -11.12 -8.27
C GLY A 148 2.29 -10.43 -6.91
N SER A 149 2.98 -9.29 -6.92
CA SER A 149 3.20 -8.45 -5.73
C SER A 149 1.92 -7.84 -5.16
N ASP A 150 0.85 -7.81 -5.96
CA ASP A 150 -0.52 -7.43 -5.60
C ASP A 150 -1.33 -8.59 -5.00
N GLY A 151 -0.73 -9.77 -4.87
CA GLY A 151 -1.39 -11.01 -4.46
C GLY A 151 -2.07 -11.78 -5.61
N THR A 152 -2.09 -11.28 -6.84
CA THR A 152 -2.78 -11.95 -7.96
C THR A 152 -2.09 -13.27 -8.32
N LEU A 153 -2.83 -14.37 -8.23
CA LEU A 153 -2.38 -15.69 -8.62
C LEU A 153 -2.58 -15.90 -10.12
N THR A 154 -1.54 -16.38 -10.78
CA THR A 154 -1.50 -16.63 -12.22
C THR A 154 -1.07 -18.08 -12.47
N TYR A 155 -1.73 -18.78 -13.40
CA TYR A 155 -1.36 -20.12 -13.82
C TYR A 155 -1.11 -20.16 -15.33
N SER A 156 0.03 -20.73 -15.75
CA SER A 156 0.43 -20.80 -17.17
C SER A 156 0.39 -19.44 -17.91
N GLY A 157 0.69 -18.34 -17.20
CA GLY A 157 0.65 -16.96 -17.74
C GLY A 157 -0.73 -16.29 -17.77
N SER A 158 -1.80 -16.94 -17.29
CA SER A 158 -3.15 -16.38 -17.17
C SER A 158 -3.56 -16.18 -15.70
N SER A 159 -4.02 -14.97 -15.35
CA SER A 159 -4.69 -14.68 -14.07
C SER A 159 -6.19 -14.97 -14.09
N VAL A 160 -6.74 -15.36 -15.24
CA VAL A 160 -8.16 -15.67 -15.42
C VAL A 160 -8.46 -17.10 -14.96
N PHE A 161 -9.44 -17.20 -14.07
CA PHE A 161 -10.13 -18.41 -13.62
C PHE A 161 -11.64 -18.27 -13.92
N SER A 162 -12.39 -19.36 -13.78
CA SER A 162 -13.85 -19.33 -13.92
C SER A 162 -14.56 -20.37 -13.05
N ALA A 163 -15.88 -20.23 -12.93
CA ALA A 163 -16.80 -21.13 -12.24
C ALA A 163 -18.15 -21.15 -12.98
N ASP A 164 -18.99 -22.16 -12.73
CA ASP A 164 -20.29 -22.29 -13.42
C ASP A 164 -21.31 -21.23 -12.99
N GLN A 165 -21.20 -20.72 -11.76
CA GLN A 165 -22.07 -19.68 -11.18
C GLN A 165 -21.41 -19.05 -9.95
N VAL A 166 -22.05 -18.04 -9.37
CA VAL A 166 -21.68 -17.48 -8.06
C VAL A 166 -22.23 -18.38 -6.96
N PRO A 167 -21.45 -18.80 -5.95
CA PRO A 167 -21.98 -19.58 -4.84
C PRO A 167 -22.99 -18.74 -4.05
N ALA A 168 -24.20 -19.27 -3.86
CA ALA A 168 -25.12 -18.80 -2.83
C ALA A 168 -24.59 -19.17 -1.44
N SER A 169 -25.05 -18.48 -0.40
CA SER A 169 -24.68 -18.78 1.00
C SER A 169 -24.87 -20.26 1.32
N GLY A 170 -23.83 -20.92 1.85
CA GLY A 170 -23.85 -22.36 2.14
C GLY A 170 -23.47 -23.28 0.98
N THR A 171 -23.29 -22.77 -0.24
CA THR A 171 -22.94 -23.58 -1.43
C THR A 171 -21.48 -23.38 -1.87
N ARG A 172 -20.91 -24.39 -2.53
CA ARG A 172 -19.54 -24.38 -3.08
C ARG A 172 -19.60 -24.45 -4.60
N GLN A 173 -18.64 -23.83 -5.28
CA GLN A 173 -18.47 -23.91 -6.73
C GLN A 173 -17.05 -24.35 -7.08
N THR A 174 -16.91 -25.15 -8.13
CA THR A 174 -15.62 -25.58 -8.67
C THR A 174 -14.89 -24.40 -9.30
N VAL A 175 -13.58 -24.29 -9.08
CA VAL A 175 -12.73 -23.28 -9.69
C VAL A 175 -11.93 -23.90 -10.83
N TYR A 176 -12.09 -23.36 -12.03
CA TYR A 176 -11.44 -23.78 -13.27
C TYR A 176 -10.44 -22.71 -13.73
N THR A 177 -9.36 -23.09 -14.41
CA THR A 177 -8.45 -22.15 -15.08
C THR A 177 -9.01 -21.67 -16.41
N GLY A 178 -8.80 -20.40 -16.75
CA GLY A 178 -9.30 -19.79 -17.99
C GLY A 178 -10.78 -19.40 -17.90
N ALA A 179 -11.35 -18.97 -19.03
CA ALA A 179 -12.68 -18.37 -19.13
C ALA A 179 -13.76 -19.32 -19.71
N SER A 180 -13.61 -20.64 -19.52
CA SER A 180 -14.53 -21.63 -20.13
C SER A 180 -15.87 -21.78 -19.42
N HIS A 181 -16.04 -21.24 -18.22
CA HIS A 181 -17.28 -21.30 -17.44
C HIS A 181 -17.94 -19.92 -17.30
N ALA A 182 -19.24 -19.92 -17.00
CA ALA A 182 -20.11 -18.74 -17.14
C ALA A 182 -19.72 -17.53 -16.26
N VAL A 183 -18.98 -17.77 -15.18
CA VAL A 183 -18.50 -16.74 -14.26
C VAL A 183 -16.98 -16.64 -14.36
N SER A 184 -16.45 -15.49 -14.78
CA SER A 184 -15.01 -15.18 -14.75
C SER A 184 -14.60 -14.60 -13.40
N LEU A 185 -13.43 -15.02 -12.91
CA LEU A 185 -12.83 -14.55 -11.66
C LEU A 185 -11.29 -14.51 -11.73
N THR A 186 -10.69 -13.72 -10.84
CA THR A 186 -9.26 -13.71 -10.51
C THR A 186 -9.11 -14.27 -9.10
N LEU A 187 -8.00 -14.96 -8.81
CA LEU A 187 -7.68 -15.41 -7.46
C LEU A 187 -6.61 -14.49 -6.84
N ASN A 188 -6.86 -13.97 -5.64
CA ASN A 188 -5.91 -13.11 -4.93
C ASN A 188 -5.52 -13.73 -3.58
N TYR A 189 -4.22 -13.88 -3.34
CA TYR A 189 -3.64 -14.42 -2.12
C TYR A 189 -3.23 -13.29 -1.16
N ALA A 190 -3.92 -13.16 -0.04
CA ALA A 190 -3.56 -12.25 1.03
C ALA A 190 -2.72 -12.99 2.08
N ALA A 191 -1.43 -12.64 2.19
CA ALA A 191 -0.56 -13.18 3.22
C ALA A 191 -0.97 -12.69 4.63
N GLY A 192 -1.09 -13.62 5.56
CA GLY A 192 -1.21 -13.34 6.99
C GLY A 192 0.18 -13.20 7.62
N THR A 193 0.33 -12.22 8.51
CA THR A 193 1.57 -11.95 9.24
C THR A 193 1.98 -13.16 10.09
N THR A 194 3.11 -13.80 9.77
CA THR A 194 3.69 -14.87 10.60
C THR A 194 5.21 -14.79 10.67
N SER A 195 5.72 -14.92 11.89
CA SER A 195 7.12 -14.69 12.26
C SER A 195 8.10 -15.68 11.61
N THR A 196 9.19 -15.16 11.05
CA THR A 196 10.30 -15.99 10.60
C THR A 196 11.18 -16.38 11.78
N THR A 197 11.18 -17.66 12.15
CA THR A 197 12.17 -18.20 13.10
C THR A 197 13.49 -18.41 12.38
N SER A 198 14.50 -17.61 12.71
CA SER A 198 15.91 -17.92 12.41
C SER A 198 16.80 -17.31 13.48
N ALA A 199 17.29 -18.17 14.37
CA ALA A 199 18.25 -17.77 15.39
C ALA A 199 19.64 -17.63 14.76
N THR A 200 20.19 -16.42 14.75
CA THR A 200 21.64 -16.20 14.70
C THR A 200 21.96 -14.90 15.44
N THR A 201 22.74 -15.02 16.51
CA THR A 201 23.17 -13.92 17.35
C THR A 201 24.31 -13.16 16.68
N THR A 202 24.10 -11.89 16.29
CA THR A 202 25.20 -10.95 16.03
C THR A 202 24.79 -9.51 16.29
N SER A 203 25.74 -8.71 16.78
CA SER A 203 25.50 -7.40 17.38
C SER A 203 25.23 -6.28 16.37
N ALA A 204 24.66 -5.19 16.89
CA ALA A 204 24.18 -4.01 16.18
C ALA A 204 25.15 -3.37 15.16
N THR A 205 24.57 -2.86 14.08
CA THR A 205 24.69 -1.44 13.71
C THR A 205 23.40 -1.03 12.99
N ALA A 206 22.69 -0.02 13.51
CA ALA A 206 21.42 0.41 12.94
C ALA A 206 21.65 1.40 11.78
N THR A 207 21.57 0.92 10.54
CA THR A 207 21.40 1.78 9.36
C THR A 207 19.90 1.99 9.10
N LYS A 208 19.42 3.18 9.45
CA LYS A 208 18.06 3.66 9.20
C LYS A 208 17.84 3.76 7.68
N THR A 209 17.19 2.75 7.09
CA THR A 209 16.85 2.75 5.65
C THR A 209 15.43 3.28 5.47
N THR A 210 15.25 4.04 4.39
CA THR A 210 14.17 5.00 4.18
C THR A 210 12.98 4.46 3.37
N ALA A 211 11.85 5.15 3.49
CA ALA A 211 10.78 5.29 2.51
C ALA A 211 10.31 4.05 1.73
N THR A 212 9.17 3.47 2.12
CA THR A 212 8.37 2.62 1.21
C THR A 212 7.67 3.49 0.17
N ALA A 213 8.19 3.51 -1.06
CA ALA A 213 7.58 4.23 -2.17
C ALA A 213 6.20 3.67 -2.55
N TYR A 214 5.25 4.57 -2.86
CA TYR A 214 3.94 4.21 -3.42
C TYR A 214 4.08 3.68 -4.86
N PRO A 215 3.23 2.73 -5.30
CA PRO A 215 3.23 2.28 -6.68
C PRO A 215 2.79 3.40 -7.63
N THR A 216 3.66 3.77 -8.57
CA THR A 216 3.39 4.76 -9.62
C THR A 216 2.37 4.21 -10.62
N GLY A 217 1.09 4.58 -10.47
CA GLY A 217 -0.02 3.97 -11.22
C GLY A 217 -1.08 4.89 -11.83
N THR A 218 -1.14 6.18 -11.48
CA THR A 218 -2.08 7.16 -12.07
C THR A 218 -1.56 8.59 -11.97
N GLY A 219 -0.85 9.08 -12.99
CA GLY A 219 -0.63 10.52 -13.24
C GLY A 219 0.11 11.34 -12.17
N LEU A 220 0.65 10.72 -11.12
CA LEU A 220 1.21 11.41 -9.97
C LEU A 220 2.74 11.53 -10.08
N THR A 221 3.24 12.76 -10.29
CA THR A 221 4.67 13.10 -10.18
C THR A 221 4.78 14.53 -9.66
N VAL A 222 4.36 14.73 -8.42
CA VAL A 222 4.31 16.05 -7.78
C VAL A 222 5.70 16.49 -7.28
N CYS A 223 6.60 15.52 -7.07
CA CYS A 223 7.96 15.75 -6.58
C CYS A 223 8.99 14.99 -7.42
N SER A 224 9.58 15.69 -8.39
CA SER A 224 10.46 15.14 -9.43
C SER A 224 11.86 14.70 -8.97
N ALA A 225 12.12 14.64 -7.66
CA ALA A 225 13.41 14.16 -7.16
C ALA A 225 13.51 12.64 -7.28
N SER A 226 14.69 12.15 -7.64
CA SER A 226 14.99 10.71 -7.67
C SER A 226 14.98 10.05 -6.28
N ASP A 227 14.96 10.86 -5.23
CA ASP A 227 14.90 10.45 -3.84
C ASP A 227 14.01 11.44 -3.06
N ILE A 228 12.95 10.94 -2.42
CA ILE A 228 12.01 11.74 -1.63
C ILE A 228 12.69 12.39 -0.40
N THR A 229 13.84 11.88 0.03
CA THR A 229 14.57 12.39 1.18
C THR A 229 15.35 13.67 0.91
N SER A 230 15.42 14.13 -0.35
CA SER A 230 16.01 15.43 -0.69
C SER A 230 15.11 16.62 -0.33
N PHE A 231 13.82 16.40 -0.07
CA PHE A 231 12.91 17.46 0.38
C PHE A 231 13.08 17.72 1.87
N PRO A 232 12.94 18.98 2.33
CA PRO A 232 12.89 19.28 3.75
C PRO A 232 11.70 18.54 4.38
N LEU A 233 11.88 18.15 5.65
CA LEU A 233 10.79 17.71 6.49
C LEU A 233 9.93 18.95 6.83
N SER A 234 8.61 18.84 6.72
CA SER A 234 7.70 19.89 7.17
C SER A 234 7.95 20.21 8.65
N CYS A 235 7.77 21.46 9.04
CA CYS A 235 8.05 21.93 10.40
C CYS A 235 9.49 21.71 10.91
N SER A 236 10.47 21.47 10.03
CA SER A 236 11.89 21.42 10.42
C SER A 236 12.51 22.79 10.71
N SER A 237 11.88 23.88 10.24
CA SER A 237 12.17 25.26 10.64
C SER A 237 10.99 26.19 10.34
N ASP A 238 10.97 27.37 10.96
CA ASP A 238 9.99 28.43 10.69
C ASP A 238 10.13 29.06 9.28
N THR A 239 11.14 28.64 8.51
CA THR A 239 11.47 29.14 7.17
C THR A 239 11.22 28.09 6.08
N VAL A 240 10.47 27.03 6.39
CA VAL A 240 10.06 26.03 5.38
C VAL A 240 9.08 26.66 4.40
N GLU A 241 9.52 26.83 3.15
CA GLU A 241 8.69 27.37 2.07
C GLU A 241 7.55 26.40 1.72
N ASN A 242 6.34 26.93 1.58
CA ASN A 242 5.20 26.18 1.04
C ASN A 242 5.45 25.86 -0.43
N THR A 243 5.50 24.57 -0.75
CA THR A 243 5.57 24.07 -2.12
C THR A 243 4.73 22.82 -2.28
N CYS A 244 4.49 22.39 -3.52
CA CYS A 244 3.89 21.08 -3.79
C CYS A 244 4.67 19.88 -3.21
N CYS A 245 5.91 20.09 -2.73
CA CYS A 245 6.74 19.10 -2.07
C CYS A 245 6.99 19.33 -0.58
N THR A 246 6.41 20.37 0.02
CA THR A 246 6.52 20.60 1.46
C THR A 246 5.34 21.43 1.95
N ASP A 247 4.52 20.82 2.79
CA ASP A 247 3.33 21.46 3.33
C ASP A 247 3.71 22.52 4.39
N SER A 248 3.16 23.73 4.22
CA SER A 248 3.38 24.88 5.10
C SER A 248 2.27 25.92 4.88
N PRO A 249 1.66 26.51 5.93
CA PRO A 249 2.02 26.36 7.34
C PRO A 249 1.52 25.04 7.94
N GLY A 250 0.51 24.39 7.34
CA GLY A 250 -0.13 23.13 7.75
C GLY A 250 0.76 21.88 7.62
N GLY A 251 2.01 21.97 8.07
CA GLY A 251 3.03 20.93 7.94
C GLY A 251 2.96 19.83 8.99
N HIS A 252 2.19 20.00 10.07
CA HIS A 252 2.10 19.02 11.15
C HIS A 252 0.80 18.23 11.03
N LEU A 253 0.88 16.93 10.75
CA LEU A 253 -0.30 16.11 10.45
C LEU A 253 -0.78 15.36 11.69
N LEU A 254 -2.09 15.37 11.93
CA LEU A 254 -2.75 14.53 12.92
C LEU A 254 -3.54 13.42 12.22
N GLN A 255 -3.23 12.15 12.50
CA GLN A 255 -4.15 11.04 12.21
C GLN A 255 -5.00 10.82 13.46
N THR A 256 -6.29 11.12 13.37
CA THR A 256 -7.22 11.07 14.51
C THR A 256 -8.15 9.86 14.44
N GLN A 257 -8.46 9.27 15.59
CA GLN A 257 -9.27 8.06 15.71
C GLN A 257 -10.33 8.19 16.80
N PHE A 258 -11.51 7.62 16.57
CA PHE A 258 -12.63 7.55 17.50
C PHE A 258 -12.80 6.17 18.15
N TRP A 259 -13.37 6.18 19.36
CA TRP A 259 -13.93 5.01 20.02
C TRP A 259 -15.38 5.26 20.48
N ASP A 260 -16.30 5.30 19.50
CA ASP A 260 -17.73 5.47 19.78
C ASP A 260 -18.29 4.30 20.60
N THR A 261 -19.06 4.58 21.65
CA THR A 261 -19.59 3.57 22.59
C THR A 261 -21.06 3.80 22.93
N GLY A 262 -21.69 2.82 23.60
CA GLY A 262 -23.11 2.91 23.94
C GLY A 262 -24.00 2.99 22.70
N SER A 263 -25.00 3.88 22.71
CA SER A 263 -25.97 4.06 21.63
C SER A 263 -25.37 4.64 20.33
N THR A 264 -24.16 5.19 20.37
CA THR A 264 -23.47 5.77 19.21
C THR A 264 -22.39 4.85 18.64
N SER A 265 -22.26 3.60 19.13
CA SER A 265 -21.21 2.65 18.74
C SER A 265 -21.10 2.42 17.22
N THR A 266 -19.95 2.73 16.62
CA THR A 266 -19.65 2.46 15.20
C THR A 266 -18.50 1.46 15.00
N GLY A 267 -18.40 0.90 13.79
CA GLY A 267 -17.30 0.02 13.37
C GLY A 267 -17.19 -1.31 14.14
N PRO A 268 -16.11 -2.08 13.93
CA PRO A 268 -15.92 -3.33 14.65
C PRO A 268 -15.76 -3.16 16.16
N ASN A 269 -16.27 -4.13 16.93
CA ASN A 269 -16.16 -4.15 18.40
C ASN A 269 -14.72 -4.24 18.93
N ASN A 270 -13.78 -4.61 18.06
CA ASN A 270 -12.35 -4.75 18.30
C ASN A 270 -11.51 -3.77 17.45
N SER A 271 -12.08 -2.62 17.09
CA SER A 271 -11.36 -1.60 16.31
C SER A 271 -11.78 -0.19 16.68
N TRP A 272 -10.79 0.70 16.72
CA TRP A 272 -11.04 2.13 16.63
C TRP A 272 -11.56 2.47 15.22
N THR A 273 -12.14 3.64 15.07
CA THR A 273 -12.60 4.19 13.78
C THR A 273 -11.78 5.42 13.44
N LEU A 274 -11.69 5.77 12.16
CA LEU A 274 -10.99 6.94 11.64
C LEU A 274 -11.88 8.18 11.87
N HIS A 275 -11.31 9.23 12.46
CA HIS A 275 -11.94 10.56 12.56
C HIS A 275 -11.50 11.41 11.37
N GLY A 276 -10.20 11.69 11.23
CA GLY A 276 -9.65 12.38 10.06
C GLY A 276 -8.13 12.32 9.87
N LEU A 277 -7.66 13.18 8.98
CA LEU A 277 -6.25 13.50 8.74
C LEU A 277 -6.08 15.02 8.63
N TRP A 278 -5.60 15.69 9.68
CA TRP A 278 -5.68 17.15 9.78
C TRP A 278 -4.31 17.83 9.62
N PRO A 279 -4.20 18.90 8.82
CA PRO A 279 -3.00 19.74 8.73
C PRO A 279 -3.02 20.85 9.79
N ASP A 280 -2.36 20.61 10.92
CA ASP A 280 -2.05 21.63 11.91
C ASP A 280 -0.80 22.44 11.47
N ASN A 281 -0.76 23.70 11.91
CA ASN A 281 0.45 24.50 11.85
C ASN A 281 1.53 23.93 12.77
N CYS A 282 2.78 24.26 12.53
CA CYS A 282 3.92 23.75 13.28
C CYS A 282 3.94 24.10 14.79
N ASP A 283 3.12 25.07 15.23
CA ASP A 283 2.90 25.43 16.63
C ASP A 283 1.70 24.72 17.29
N GLY A 284 0.90 23.98 16.50
CA GLY A 284 -0.33 23.33 16.92
C GLY A 284 -1.56 24.23 17.00
N THR A 285 -1.50 25.42 16.38
CA THR A 285 -2.71 26.06 15.82
C THR A 285 -3.08 25.39 14.49
N TYR A 286 -4.24 25.70 13.90
CA TYR A 286 -4.65 25.08 12.63
C TYR A 286 -5.42 26.06 11.75
N GLN A 287 -5.47 25.74 10.45
CA GLN A 287 -6.37 26.37 9.49
C GLN A 287 -7.59 25.47 9.25
N GLN A 288 -8.69 26.04 8.77
CA GLN A 288 -9.91 25.29 8.43
C GLN A 288 -10.66 25.98 7.29
N TYR A 289 -11.34 25.19 6.44
CA TYR A 289 -12.12 25.68 5.29
C TYR A 289 -11.28 26.58 4.36
N CYS A 290 -10.13 26.06 3.92
CA CYS A 290 -9.10 26.86 3.26
C CYS A 290 -9.41 27.21 1.79
N ASP A 291 -10.28 26.45 1.13
CA ASP A 291 -10.69 26.71 -0.26
C ASP A 291 -12.15 26.29 -0.51
N THR A 292 -13.06 27.28 -0.48
CA THR A 292 -14.49 27.08 -0.75
C THR A 292 -14.81 26.72 -2.20
N ALA A 293 -13.86 26.85 -3.14
CA ALA A 293 -14.04 26.39 -4.53
C ALA A 293 -13.77 24.88 -4.68
N ARG A 294 -13.18 24.24 -3.65
CA ARG A 294 -12.95 22.79 -3.56
C ARG A 294 -13.80 22.11 -2.48
N GLU A 295 -14.78 22.80 -1.89
CA GLU A 295 -15.77 22.16 -1.01
C GLU A 295 -16.76 21.31 -1.84
N TYR A 296 -17.09 20.11 -1.38
CA TYR A 296 -17.85 19.12 -2.16
C TYR A 296 -18.90 18.39 -1.34
N THR A 297 -20.14 18.36 -1.86
CA THR A 297 -21.28 17.66 -1.25
C THR A 297 -21.60 16.31 -1.91
N ASN A 298 -20.57 15.57 -2.32
CA ASN A 298 -20.69 14.30 -3.03
C ASN A 298 -19.42 13.42 -3.01
N ILE A 299 -18.71 13.37 -1.87
CA ILE A 299 -17.48 12.59 -1.67
C ILE A 299 -17.63 11.13 -2.11
N THR A 300 -18.72 10.46 -1.76
CA THR A 300 -19.03 9.09 -2.21
C THR A 300 -19.00 8.98 -3.73
N GLN A 301 -19.60 9.94 -4.44
CA GLN A 301 -19.68 9.93 -5.90
C GLN A 301 -18.31 10.20 -6.54
N ILE A 302 -17.52 11.10 -5.95
CA ILE A 302 -16.14 11.38 -6.38
C ILE A 302 -15.29 10.11 -6.28
N LEU A 303 -15.30 9.44 -5.11
CA LEU A 303 -14.55 8.21 -4.89
C LEU A 303 -15.03 7.06 -5.80
N GLN A 304 -16.34 6.95 -6.05
CA GLN A 304 -16.90 5.98 -7.00
C GLN A 304 -16.45 6.26 -8.45
N ALA A 305 -16.55 7.51 -8.92
CA ALA A 305 -16.19 7.92 -10.27
C ALA A 305 -14.69 7.73 -10.55
N ALA A 306 -13.85 8.01 -9.56
CA ALA A 306 -12.40 7.79 -9.61
C ALA A 306 -11.96 6.33 -9.34
N GLY A 307 -12.91 5.40 -9.17
CA GLY A 307 -12.62 3.98 -8.96
C GLY A 307 -12.00 3.63 -7.60
N GLN A 308 -12.01 4.54 -6.62
CA GLN A 308 -11.44 4.40 -5.26
C GLN A 308 -12.29 3.53 -4.34
N SER A 309 -12.80 2.46 -4.92
CA SER A 309 -13.89 1.69 -4.37
C SER A 309 -13.47 0.80 -3.19
N ALA A 310 -12.20 0.39 -3.13
CA ALA A 310 -11.64 -0.29 -1.95
C ALA A 310 -11.46 0.67 -0.75
N THR A 311 -11.21 1.95 -1.02
CA THR A 311 -11.12 2.99 0.02
C THR A 311 -12.51 3.32 0.54
N LEU A 312 -13.49 3.51 -0.35
CA LEU A 312 -14.89 3.71 0.02
C LEU A 312 -15.46 2.51 0.79
N ASP A 313 -15.25 1.27 0.34
CA ASP A 313 -15.69 0.06 1.08
C ASP A 313 -15.07 0.00 2.49
N TYR A 314 -13.82 0.45 2.64
CA TYR A 314 -13.14 0.53 3.94
C TYR A 314 -13.71 1.65 4.82
N MET A 315 -13.96 2.84 4.26
CA MET A 315 -14.61 3.96 4.95
C MET A 315 -15.98 3.57 5.48
N ASN A 316 -16.80 2.89 4.67
CA ASN A 316 -18.11 2.34 5.06
C ASN A 316 -18.08 1.37 6.26
N THR A 317 -16.90 0.90 6.68
CA THR A 317 -16.69 0.06 7.87
C THR A 317 -15.94 0.79 9.00
N TYR A 318 -14.96 1.62 8.66
CA TYR A 318 -13.96 2.15 9.60
C TYR A 318 -13.92 3.67 9.72
N TRP A 319 -14.57 4.45 8.84
CA TRP A 319 -14.64 5.91 8.91
C TRP A 319 -16.12 6.29 8.93
N LYS A 320 -16.71 6.26 10.12
CA LYS A 320 -18.16 6.26 10.32
C LYS A 320 -18.62 7.52 11.03
N ASP A 321 -19.75 8.07 10.61
CA ASP A 321 -20.51 8.99 11.45
C ASP A 321 -21.29 8.19 12.50
N TYR A 322 -21.22 8.64 13.75
CA TYR A 322 -21.95 8.03 14.86
C TYR A 322 -23.44 8.40 14.86
N GLN A 323 -23.84 9.41 14.09
CA GLN A 323 -25.26 9.80 13.87
C GLN A 323 -25.88 9.08 12.66
N GLY A 324 -25.06 8.44 11.82
CA GLY A 324 -25.47 7.57 10.71
C GLY A 324 -25.47 8.21 9.32
N ASP A 325 -24.95 9.43 9.17
CA ASP A 325 -24.77 10.12 7.89
C ASP A 325 -23.27 10.28 7.55
N ASP A 326 -22.68 9.19 7.05
CA ASP A 326 -21.25 9.16 6.75
C ASP A 326 -20.84 10.14 5.64
N GLU A 327 -21.74 10.43 4.68
CA GLU A 327 -21.42 11.34 3.57
C GLU A 327 -21.20 12.75 4.11
N SER A 328 -22.16 13.31 4.85
CA SER A 328 -22.02 14.63 5.50
C SER A 328 -20.78 14.73 6.41
N PHE A 329 -20.34 13.63 7.00
CA PHE A 329 -19.12 13.58 7.80
C PHE A 329 -17.85 13.55 6.94
N TRP A 330 -17.83 12.79 5.84
CA TRP A 330 -16.71 12.82 4.89
C TRP A 330 -16.60 14.16 4.16
N GLU A 331 -17.73 14.80 3.84
CA GLU A 331 -17.80 16.20 3.38
C GLU A 331 -17.10 17.13 4.39
N HIS A 332 -17.49 17.07 5.68
CA HIS A 332 -16.84 17.85 6.75
C HIS A 332 -15.32 17.65 6.81
N GLU A 333 -14.85 16.40 6.80
CA GLU A 333 -13.42 16.09 6.90
C GLU A 333 -12.62 16.53 5.68
N TRP A 334 -13.22 16.54 4.49
CA TRP A 334 -12.59 17.10 3.29
C TRP A 334 -12.63 18.63 3.31
N ASP A 335 -13.82 19.23 3.42
CA ASP A 335 -14.06 20.67 3.32
C ASP A 335 -13.26 21.45 4.37
N LYS A 336 -13.27 20.96 5.62
CA LYS A 336 -12.61 21.63 6.74
C LYS A 336 -11.10 21.40 6.78
N HIS A 337 -10.64 20.17 6.52
CA HIS A 337 -9.25 19.77 6.77
C HIS A 337 -8.50 19.39 5.48
N GLY A 338 -9.10 18.59 4.61
CA GLY A 338 -8.51 18.23 3.31
C GLY A 338 -8.22 19.42 2.39
N THR A 339 -9.08 20.45 2.38
CA THR A 339 -8.85 21.69 1.63
C THR A 339 -7.60 22.45 2.09
N CYS A 340 -7.19 22.29 3.35
CA CYS A 340 -6.05 22.98 3.96
C CYS A 340 -4.69 22.30 3.73
N ILE A 341 -4.64 21.16 3.03
CA ILE A 341 -3.40 20.49 2.67
C ILE A 341 -2.83 21.10 1.39
N SER A 342 -1.84 21.98 1.53
CA SER A 342 -1.25 22.74 0.42
C SER A 342 -0.71 21.91 -0.75
N SER A 343 -0.12 20.73 -0.49
CA SER A 343 0.37 19.85 -1.57
C SER A 343 -0.73 19.06 -2.30
N LEU A 344 -2.00 19.25 -1.91
CA LEU A 344 -3.18 18.73 -2.61
C LEU A 344 -3.87 19.79 -3.48
N GLU A 345 -3.32 21.00 -3.62
CA GLU A 345 -3.81 21.98 -4.60
C GLU A 345 -3.78 21.42 -6.03
N PRO A 346 -4.81 21.63 -6.87
CA PRO A 346 -4.84 21.14 -8.26
C PRO A 346 -3.64 21.55 -9.11
N THR A 347 -3.03 22.69 -8.81
CA THR A 347 -1.80 23.20 -9.48
C THR A 347 -0.57 22.33 -9.24
N CYS A 348 -0.58 21.48 -8.20
CA CYS A 348 0.47 20.52 -7.91
C CYS A 348 0.41 19.25 -8.80
N PHE A 349 -0.67 19.04 -9.56
CA PHE A 349 -0.86 17.86 -10.40
C PHE A 349 -0.54 18.15 -11.88
N ASN A 350 0.54 17.57 -12.41
CA ASN A 350 0.97 17.75 -13.81
C ASN A 350 -0.13 17.42 -14.86
N PHE A 351 -0.99 16.44 -14.55
CA PHE A 351 -2.10 16.00 -15.39
C PHE A 351 -3.38 15.90 -14.57
N TYR A 352 -3.73 16.98 -13.88
CA TYR A 352 -4.90 17.08 -13.02
C TYR A 352 -6.18 16.58 -13.71
N ALA A 353 -6.83 15.60 -13.09
CA ALA A 353 -8.24 15.30 -13.33
C ALA A 353 -9.10 15.97 -12.23
N PRO A 354 -10.29 16.50 -12.54
CA PRO A 354 -11.18 17.08 -11.52
C PRO A 354 -11.39 16.13 -10.33
N GLN A 355 -11.29 16.69 -9.12
CA GLN A 355 -11.45 16.00 -7.83
C GLN A 355 -10.40 14.89 -7.56
N GLN A 356 -9.31 14.83 -8.31
CA GLN A 356 -8.21 13.88 -8.07
C GLN A 356 -7.59 14.05 -6.68
N GLU A 357 -7.48 15.29 -6.19
CA GLU A 357 -6.95 15.63 -4.87
C GLU A 357 -7.75 15.02 -3.72
N VAL A 358 -9.09 14.99 -3.86
CA VAL A 358 -10.02 14.39 -2.90
C VAL A 358 -9.70 12.90 -2.75
N THR A 359 -9.49 12.22 -3.89
CA THR A 359 -9.16 10.79 -3.92
C THR A 359 -7.84 10.50 -3.21
N VAL A 360 -6.86 11.40 -3.33
CA VAL A 360 -5.57 11.29 -2.66
C VAL A 360 -5.72 11.46 -1.15
N TYR A 361 -6.50 12.45 -0.69
CA TYR A 361 -6.76 12.68 0.73
C TYR A 361 -7.33 11.43 1.43
N PHE A 362 -8.47 10.93 0.97
CA PHE A 362 -9.12 9.76 1.57
C PHE A 362 -8.24 8.51 1.49
N ASN A 363 -7.54 8.31 0.37
CA ASN A 363 -6.56 7.22 0.25
C ASN A 363 -5.43 7.34 1.27
N ARG A 364 -4.88 8.54 1.50
CA ARG A 364 -3.76 8.75 2.42
C ARG A 364 -4.18 8.57 3.87
N ALA A 365 -5.32 9.14 4.26
CA ALA A 365 -5.92 8.98 5.59
C ALA A 365 -6.18 7.50 5.91
N VAL A 366 -6.88 6.79 5.02
CA VAL A 366 -7.17 5.34 5.18
C VAL A 366 -5.88 4.51 5.21
N SER A 367 -4.89 4.83 4.37
CA SER A 367 -3.63 4.06 4.34
C SER A 367 -2.78 4.28 5.59
N LEU A 368 -2.78 5.50 6.16
CA LEU A 368 -2.10 5.81 7.41
C LEU A 368 -2.79 5.16 8.61
N PHE A 369 -4.12 5.27 8.70
CA PHE A 369 -4.92 4.63 9.74
C PHE A 369 -4.70 3.11 9.80
N LYS A 370 -4.59 2.43 8.66
CA LYS A 370 -4.27 0.98 8.58
C LYS A 370 -2.93 0.60 9.22
N THR A 371 -2.00 1.54 9.43
CA THR A 371 -0.73 1.30 10.13
C THR A 371 -0.82 1.49 11.65
N LEU A 372 -1.97 1.95 12.15
CA LEU A 372 -2.22 2.35 13.53
C LEU A 372 -3.36 1.50 14.16
N PRO A 373 -3.21 0.18 14.33
CA PRO A 373 -4.22 -0.69 14.94
C PRO A 373 -4.25 -0.48 16.47
N SER A 374 -4.74 0.67 16.91
CA SER A 374 -4.75 1.12 18.32
C SER A 374 -5.37 0.09 19.26
N TYR A 375 -6.43 -0.60 18.83
CA TYR A 375 -7.05 -1.67 19.63
C TYR A 375 -6.07 -2.82 19.91
N ASP A 376 -5.37 -3.32 18.89
CA ASP A 376 -4.47 -4.46 19.02
C ASP A 376 -3.25 -4.11 19.89
N TRP A 377 -2.74 -2.87 19.78
CA TRP A 377 -1.66 -2.36 20.62
C TRP A 377 -2.08 -2.27 22.09
N LEU A 378 -3.24 -1.67 22.37
CA LEU A 378 -3.80 -1.58 23.72
C LEU A 378 -4.09 -2.98 24.31
N ALA A 379 -4.73 -3.85 23.55
CA ALA A 379 -5.05 -5.21 23.97
C ALA A 379 -3.81 -6.07 24.26
N ALA A 380 -2.72 -5.90 23.48
CA ALA A 380 -1.47 -6.63 23.69
C ALA A 380 -0.81 -6.32 25.05
N ASP A 381 -0.96 -5.10 25.56
CA ASP A 381 -0.50 -4.69 26.90
C ASP A 381 -1.63 -4.77 27.96
N GLY A 382 -2.73 -5.46 27.66
CA GLY A 382 -3.82 -5.77 28.60
C GLY A 382 -4.86 -4.65 28.79
N ILE A 383 -4.80 -3.58 27.99
CA ILE A 383 -5.76 -2.48 28.00
C ILE A 383 -6.90 -2.82 27.04
N VAL A 384 -7.90 -3.55 27.54
CA VAL A 384 -9.08 -3.99 26.78
C VAL A 384 -10.36 -3.29 27.23
N PRO A 385 -11.39 -3.18 26.38
CA PRO A 385 -12.65 -2.58 26.78
C PRO A 385 -13.32 -3.33 27.94
N SER A 386 -13.82 -2.60 28.94
CA SER A 386 -14.40 -3.15 30.16
C SER A 386 -15.44 -2.21 30.79
N LEU A 387 -16.45 -2.79 31.44
CA LEU A 387 -17.46 -2.05 32.20
C LEU A 387 -17.00 -1.71 33.63
N THR A 388 -15.91 -2.33 34.11
CA THR A 388 -15.48 -2.24 35.52
C THR A 388 -14.01 -1.89 35.68
N ALA A 389 -13.14 -2.30 34.73
CA ALA A 389 -11.74 -1.90 34.75
C ALA A 389 -11.61 -0.43 34.36
N THR A 390 -10.65 0.25 34.96
CA THR A 390 -10.24 1.60 34.56
C THR A 390 -8.73 1.67 34.48
N TYR A 391 -8.25 2.60 33.65
CA TYR A 391 -6.85 2.72 33.29
C TYR A 391 -6.29 4.08 33.73
N THR A 392 -4.97 4.19 33.77
CA THR A 392 -4.26 5.47 33.94
C THR A 392 -3.82 6.00 32.59
N LEU A 393 -3.76 7.33 32.46
CA LEU A 393 -3.27 7.99 31.25
C LEU A 393 -1.87 7.49 30.87
N ALA A 394 -1.00 7.31 31.88
CA ALA A 394 0.36 6.85 31.68
C ALA A 394 0.45 5.43 31.10
N GLN A 395 -0.45 4.51 31.46
CA GLN A 395 -0.51 3.16 30.86
C GLN A 395 -0.90 3.22 29.39
N ILE A 396 -1.97 3.96 29.06
CA ILE A 396 -2.44 4.11 27.67
C ILE A 396 -1.35 4.76 26.81
N GLN A 397 -0.81 5.89 27.26
CA GLN A 397 0.25 6.61 26.54
C GLN A 397 1.52 5.78 26.39
N ALA A 398 1.96 5.03 27.42
CA ALA A 398 3.13 4.18 27.31
C ALA A 398 2.97 3.10 26.23
N THR A 399 1.79 2.46 26.16
CA THR A 399 1.49 1.47 25.12
C THR A 399 1.46 2.08 23.73
N LEU A 400 0.74 3.18 23.52
CA LEU A 400 0.66 3.82 22.19
C LEU A 400 2.02 4.40 21.75
N THR A 401 2.77 5.03 22.67
CA THR A 401 4.11 5.58 22.42
C THR A 401 5.12 4.51 22.03
N LYS A 402 5.05 3.32 22.67
CA LYS A 402 5.91 2.16 22.35
C LYS A 402 5.76 1.68 20.91
N HIS A 403 4.60 1.91 20.27
CA HIS A 403 4.34 1.52 18.89
C HIS A 403 4.50 2.69 17.89
N HIS A 404 4.06 3.91 18.24
CA HIS A 404 4.21 5.11 17.40
C HIS A 404 5.65 5.68 17.39
N GLY A 405 6.41 5.45 18.45
CA GLY A 405 7.76 6.00 18.66
C GLY A 405 7.80 7.40 19.28
N TYR A 406 6.66 8.09 19.34
CA TYR A 406 6.50 9.41 19.94
C TYR A 406 5.28 9.43 20.86
N ALA A 407 5.20 10.44 21.74
CA ALA A 407 4.04 10.64 22.60
C ALA A 407 2.75 10.79 21.77
N VAL A 408 1.66 10.22 22.27
CA VAL A 408 0.37 10.18 21.58
C VAL A 408 -0.65 10.94 22.43
N ASN A 409 -1.49 11.73 21.76
CA ASN A 409 -2.55 12.47 22.41
C ASN A 409 -3.75 11.55 22.66
N VAL A 410 -4.23 11.53 23.90
CA VAL A 410 -5.25 10.60 24.41
C VAL A 410 -6.36 11.43 25.06
N ASN A 411 -7.52 11.49 24.41
CA ASN A 411 -8.59 12.40 24.78
C ASN A 411 -9.82 11.65 25.32
N CYS A 412 -10.49 12.28 26.28
CA CYS A 412 -11.63 11.70 26.97
C CYS A 412 -12.80 12.68 27.02
N ASN A 413 -14.01 12.15 26.85
CA ASN A 413 -15.23 12.81 27.30
C ASN A 413 -15.39 12.56 28.82
N GLY A 414 -14.85 13.49 29.62
CA GLY A 414 -14.80 13.39 31.08
C GLY A 414 -13.87 12.26 31.57
N LYS A 415 -14.39 11.03 31.63
CA LYS A 415 -13.62 9.80 31.94
C LYS A 415 -13.66 8.75 30.84
N VAL A 416 -14.59 8.85 29.89
CA VAL A 416 -14.73 7.89 28.79
C VAL A 416 -13.63 8.15 27.78
N PHE A 417 -12.84 7.13 27.45
CA PHE A 417 -11.80 7.21 26.44
C PHE A 417 -12.45 7.32 25.05
N ASP A 418 -12.14 8.40 24.33
CA ASP A 418 -12.97 8.94 23.25
C ASP A 418 -12.17 9.07 21.94
N GLU A 419 -11.00 9.70 21.99
CA GLU A 419 -10.11 9.86 20.81
C GLU A 419 -8.64 9.54 21.07
N ILE A 420 -7.95 9.15 20.00
CA ILE A 420 -6.49 9.06 19.92
C ILE A 420 -6.01 9.92 18.73
N TRP A 421 -5.04 10.81 18.97
CA TRP A 421 -4.42 11.61 17.91
C TRP A 421 -2.93 11.27 17.79
N TYR A 422 -2.54 10.77 16.62
CA TYR A 422 -1.16 10.44 16.26
C TYR A 422 -0.54 11.56 15.43
N HIS A 423 0.60 12.08 15.88
CA HIS A 423 1.26 13.22 15.26
C HIS A 423 2.37 12.82 14.28
N TYR A 424 2.48 13.56 13.18
CA TYR A 424 3.39 13.31 12.07
C TYR A 424 3.89 14.60 11.41
N GLN A 425 4.97 14.49 10.65
CA GLN A 425 5.45 15.48 9.67
C GLN A 425 5.57 14.83 8.29
N SER A 426 5.46 15.61 7.20
CA SER A 426 5.60 15.16 5.82
C SER A 426 6.98 15.46 5.25
N GLN A 427 7.55 14.53 4.49
CA GLN A 427 8.75 14.75 3.68
C GLN A 427 8.42 14.48 2.22
N GLY A 428 8.33 15.53 1.41
CA GLY A 428 7.54 15.50 0.17
C GLY A 428 6.06 15.78 0.43
N GLY A 429 5.32 16.19 -0.60
CA GLY A 429 3.88 16.48 -0.49
C GLY A 429 3.03 15.23 -0.24
N ILE A 430 1.92 15.37 0.48
CA ILE A 430 1.07 14.30 1.03
C ILE A 430 0.76 13.16 0.05
N ALA A 431 0.56 13.49 -1.22
CA ALA A 431 0.23 12.55 -2.28
C ALA A 431 1.28 11.44 -2.52
N SER A 432 2.56 11.69 -2.24
CA SER A 432 3.66 10.75 -2.50
C SER A 432 4.81 10.78 -1.47
N GLY A 433 4.82 11.77 -0.58
CA GLY A 433 5.81 11.97 0.46
C GLY A 433 5.73 10.96 1.60
N ASN A 434 6.83 10.84 2.35
CA ASN A 434 6.84 10.09 3.59
C ASN A 434 5.99 10.83 4.63
N ILE A 435 5.19 10.10 5.39
CA ILE A 435 4.56 10.59 6.61
C ILE A 435 5.36 9.97 7.76
N ILE A 436 6.02 10.81 8.56
CA ILE A 436 7.03 10.43 9.55
C ILE A 436 6.50 10.74 10.95
N PRO A 437 6.45 9.78 11.89
CA PRO A 437 6.02 10.02 13.26
C PRO A 437 6.76 11.20 13.91
N ALA A 438 6.03 12.05 14.63
CA ALA A 438 6.54 13.25 15.27
C ALA A 438 6.01 13.39 16.70
N ALA A 439 6.66 14.27 17.48
CA ALA A 439 6.18 14.66 18.79
C ALA A 439 4.88 15.49 18.68
N PRO A 440 3.98 15.46 19.68
CA PRO A 440 2.79 16.29 19.70
C PRO A 440 3.15 17.77 19.83
N VAL A 441 2.32 18.62 19.21
CA VAL A 441 2.32 20.08 19.33
C VAL A 441 0.91 20.56 19.72
N GLY A 442 0.76 21.82 20.11
CA GLY A 442 -0.55 22.38 20.47
C GLY A 442 -1.10 21.83 21.78
N SER A 443 -2.35 21.37 21.75
CA SER A 443 -3.10 20.99 22.96
C SER A 443 -2.62 19.68 23.58
N ALA A 444 -2.64 19.61 24.91
CA ALA A 444 -2.33 18.39 25.65
C ALA A 444 -3.52 17.40 25.64
N SER A 445 -3.24 16.14 25.99
CA SER A 445 -4.24 15.09 26.21
C SER A 445 -5.30 15.50 27.23
N THR A 446 -6.59 15.32 26.92
CA THR A 446 -7.69 15.75 27.81
C THR A 446 -8.08 14.72 28.88
N CYS A 447 -7.63 13.47 28.76
CA CYS A 447 -7.94 12.43 29.73
C CYS A 447 -7.38 12.69 31.15
N PRO A 448 -8.10 12.31 32.22
CA PRO A 448 -7.60 12.39 33.58
C PRO A 448 -6.45 11.40 33.82
N SER A 449 -5.56 11.71 34.77
CA SER A 449 -4.40 10.86 35.08
C SER A 449 -4.76 9.42 35.48
N THR A 450 -5.93 9.21 36.08
CA THR A 450 -6.43 7.91 36.56
C THR A 450 -7.94 7.77 36.37
N GLY A 451 -8.44 6.53 36.35
CA GLY A 451 -9.87 6.25 36.29
C GLY A 451 -10.49 6.40 34.90
N ILE A 452 -9.68 6.31 33.85
CA ILE A 452 -10.13 6.32 32.44
C ILE A 452 -10.95 5.06 32.16
N GLN A 453 -12.13 5.23 31.59
CA GLN A 453 -13.07 4.18 31.23
C GLN A 453 -12.93 3.87 29.74
N TYR A 454 -12.34 2.73 29.40
CA TYR A 454 -12.36 2.21 28.04
C TYR A 454 -13.57 1.29 27.90
N LEU A 455 -14.72 1.83 27.48
CA LEU A 455 -16.00 1.11 27.53
C LEU A 455 -16.16 0.17 26.32
N PRO A 456 -16.81 -1.00 26.45
CA PRO A 456 -17.08 -1.86 25.30
C PRO A 456 -18.10 -1.24 24.34
N LYS A 457 -17.85 -1.36 23.03
CA LYS A 457 -18.83 -1.04 21.99
C LYS A 457 -20.06 -1.96 22.08
N TYR A 458 -21.21 -1.44 21.65
CA TYR A 458 -22.49 -2.17 21.56
C TYR A 458 -23.07 -2.70 22.88
N VAL A 459 -22.59 -2.21 24.03
CA VAL A 459 -23.21 -2.49 25.33
C VAL A 459 -24.13 -1.34 25.73
N SER A 460 -25.41 -1.65 25.93
CA SER A 460 -26.35 -0.73 26.58
C SER A 460 -25.99 -0.57 28.05
N LEU A 461 -25.58 0.64 28.43
CA LEU A 461 -25.46 1.02 29.84
C LEU A 461 -26.88 1.25 30.38
N THR A 462 -27.32 0.39 31.30
CA THR A 462 -28.63 0.43 31.98
C THR A 462 -28.63 1.34 33.19
#